data_AF-A0A933XZ35-F1
#
_entry.id   AF-A0A933XZ35-F1
#
_cell.length_a   1.000
_cell.length_b   1.000
_cell.length_c   1.000
_cell.angle_alpha   90.00
_cell.angle_beta   90.00
_cell.angle_gamma   90.00
#
_symmetry.space_group_name_H-M   'P 1'
#
loop_
_entity.id
_entity.type
_entity.pdbx_description
1 polymer ?
#
loop_
_entity_poly.entity_id
_entity_poly.type
_entity_poly.pdbx_seq_one_letter_code
_entity_poly.pdbx_strand_id
1 'polypeptide(L)' 'MVWLPEAALAIELGATAEDLARTIHAHPTLPEAMMEAAEAVHHMAVHVFQPKK' A
#
# COMPACT_ATOMS: atom_id res chain seq x y z
N MET A 1 15.03 5.04 -0.91
CA MET A 1 13.78 5.43 -1.59
C MET A 1 13.49 4.36 -2.64
N VAL A 2 12.68 3.35 -2.31
CA VAL A 2 12.46 2.15 -3.14
C VAL A 2 11.01 1.97 -3.63
N TRP A 3 10.05 2.69 -3.04
CA TRP A 3 8.61 2.64 -3.36
C TRP A 3 8.17 3.67 -4.42
N LEU A 4 9.05 4.59 -4.83
CA LEU A 4 8.75 5.62 -5.84
C LEU A 4 8.44 5.02 -7.24
N PRO A 5 9.20 4.03 -7.74
CA PRO A 5 8.91 3.41 -9.04
C PRO A 5 7.59 2.64 -9.05
N GLU A 6 7.24 1.99 -7.93
CA GLU A 6 5.97 1.27 -7.77
C GLU A 6 4.78 2.24 -7.80
N ALA A 7 4.87 3.35 -7.06
CA ALA A 7 3.87 4.41 -7.08
C ALA A 7 3.68 5.00 -8.48
N ALA A 8 4.78 5.27 -9.19
CA ALA A 8 4.74 5.81 -10.55
C ALA A 8 4.06 4.82 -11.51
N LEU A 9 4.41 3.53 -11.44
CA LEU A 9 3.78 2.49 -12.25
C LEU A 9 2.29 2.33 -11.92
N ALA A 10 1.93 2.37 -10.64
CA ALA A 10 0.53 2.29 -10.20
C ALA A 10 -0.32 3.43 -10.77
N ILE A 11 0.23 4.65 -10.82
CA ILE A 11 -0.44 5.81 -11.45
C ILE A 11 -0.63 5.59 -12.95
N GLU A 12 0.41 5.16 -13.67
CA GLU A 12 0.34 4.92 -15.12
C GLU A 12 -0.63 3.78 -15.49
N LEU A 13 -0.75 2.76 -14.63
CA LEU A 13 -1.70 1.65 -14.81
C LEU A 13 -3.14 2.02 -14.40
N GLY A 14 -3.36 3.17 -13.78
CA GLY A 14 -4.64 3.52 -13.17
C GLY A 14 -5.04 2.56 -12.04
N ALA A 15 -4.05 1.99 -11.34
CA ALA A 15 -4.26 1.04 -10.26
C ALA A 15 -4.96 1.70 -9.07
N THR A 16 -5.84 0.95 -8.42
CA THR A 16 -6.58 1.40 -7.23
C THR A 16 -5.80 1.12 -5.95
N ALA A 17 -6.20 1.74 -4.84
CA ALA A 17 -5.67 1.40 -3.52
C ALA A 17 -5.87 -0.09 -3.17
N GLU A 18 -6.94 -0.71 -3.65
CA GLU A 18 -7.17 -2.13 -3.44
C GLU A 18 -6.19 -3.01 -4.24
N ASP A 19 -5.78 -2.58 -5.44
CA ASP A 19 -4.77 -3.29 -6.23
C ASP A 19 -3.38 -3.27 -5.55
N LEU A 20 -3.03 -2.13 -4.94
CA LEU A 20 -1.80 -1.98 -4.14
C LEU A 20 -1.86 -2.82 -2.85
N ALA A 21 -3.00 -2.82 -2.15
CA ALA A 21 -3.20 -3.63 -0.96
C ALA A 21 -3.13 -5.15 -1.23
N ARG A 22 -3.62 -5.60 -2.40
CA ARG A 22 -3.59 -7.01 -2.80
C ARG A 22 -2.25 -7.46 -3.38
N THR A 23 -1.32 -6.53 -3.61
CA THR A 23 0.02 -6.84 -4.11
C THR A 23 0.88 -7.38 -2.97
N ILE A 24 1.49 -8.55 -3.17
CA ILE A 24 2.34 -9.18 -2.15
C ILE A 24 3.71 -8.50 -2.13
N HIS A 25 3.98 -7.77 -1.06
CA HIS A 25 5.28 -7.16 -0.80
C HIS A 25 6.17 -8.13 -0.02
N ALA A 26 7.47 -8.14 -0.32
CA ALA A 26 8.41 -8.99 0.39
C ALA A 26 8.50 -8.55 1.87
N HIS A 27 8.38 -9.48 2.81
CA HIS A 27 8.56 -9.20 4.24
C HIS A 27 9.91 -9.75 4.74
N PRO A 28 10.66 -9.02 5.60
CA PRO A 28 10.43 -7.64 6.08
C PRO A 28 11.15 -6.60 5.20
N THR A 29 10.41 -5.72 4.51
CA THR A 29 11.00 -4.69 3.62
C THR A 29 10.19 -3.40 3.58
N LEU A 30 10.86 -2.26 3.39
CA LEU A 30 10.24 -0.92 3.30
C LEU A 30 9.01 -0.80 2.38
N PRO A 31 8.94 -1.45 1.20
CA PRO A 31 7.74 -1.46 0.35
C PRO A 31 6.47 -2.00 1.03
N GLU A 32 6.56 -2.83 2.08
CA GLU A 32 5.38 -3.29 2.82
C GLU A 32 4.57 -2.15 3.43
N ALA A 33 5.21 -1.01 3.73
CA ALA A 33 4.52 0.19 4.20
C ALA A 33 3.60 0.81 3.13
N MET A 34 3.84 0.57 1.84
CA MET A 34 2.95 1.00 0.75
C MET A 34 1.65 0.18 0.75
N MET A 35 1.77 -1.14 0.92
CA MET A 35 0.63 -2.05 1.10
C MET A 35 -0.24 -1.63 2.28
N GLU A 36 0.37 -1.43 3.44
CA GLU A 36 -0.34 -1.03 4.67
C GLU A 36 -0.99 0.35 4.51
N ALA A 37 -0.34 1.29 3.82
CA ALA A 37 -0.93 2.60 3.52
C ALA A 37 -2.15 2.48 2.60
N ALA A 38 -2.13 1.53 1.66
CA ALA A 38 -3.27 1.25 0.78
C ALA A 38 -4.41 0.57 1.54
N GLU A 39 -4.11 -0.39 2.43
CA GLU A 39 -5.09 -1.03 3.32
C GLU A 39 -5.70 -0.05 4.33
N ALA A 40 -4.96 0.98 4.74
CA ALA A 40 -5.43 2.02 5.65
C ALA A 40 -6.56 2.85 5.03
N VAL A 41 -6.58 3.04 3.70
CA VAL A 41 -7.69 3.69 3.00
C VAL A 41 -9.01 2.95 3.22
N HIS A 42 -8.93 1.63 3.37
CA HIS A 42 -10.07 0.74 3.57
C HIS A 42 -10.28 0.34 5.05
N HIS A 43 -9.52 0.93 5.99
CA HIS A 43 -9.52 0.55 7.42
C HIS A 43 -9.21 -0.93 7.68
N MET A 44 -8.46 -1.57 6.79
CA MET A 44 -8.06 -2.98 6.90
C MET A 44 -6.60 -3.16 7.33
N ALA A 45 -5.83 -2.08 7.41
CA ALA A 45 -4.42 -2.15 7.77
C ALA A 45 -4.22 -2.73 9.18
N VAL A 46 -3.24 -3.63 9.29
CA VAL A 46 -3.01 -4.43 10.50
C VAL A 46 -1.89 -3.83 11.34
N HIS A 47 -0.92 -3.18 10.70
CA HIS A 47 0.30 -2.70 11.36
C HIS A 47 0.28 -1.20 11.68
N VAL A 48 -0.83 -0.50 11.40
CA VAL A 48 -1.01 0.94 11.67
C VAL A 48 -2.34 1.25 12.36
N PHE A 49 -2.34 2.21 13.30
CA PHE A 49 -3.54 2.66 13.98
C PHE A 49 -4.53 3.33 13.01
N GLN A 50 -5.77 2.85 12.99
CA GLN A 50 -6.84 3.38 12.15
C GLN A 50 -7.81 4.24 12.98
N PRO A 51 -7.92 5.55 12.72
CA PRO A 51 -8.97 6.36 13.34
C PRO A 51 -10.34 5.94 12.79
N LYS A 52 -11.29 5.60 13.67
CA LYS A 52 -12.68 5.35 13.28
C LYS A 52 -13.32 6.70 12.88
N LYS A 53 -13.95 6.74 11.70
CA LYS A 53 -14.85 7.83 11.31
C LYS A 53 -16.04 7.92 12.25
#